data_AF-A0A367QD20-F1
#
_entry.id   AF-A0A367QD20-F1
#
_cell.length_a   1.000
_cell.length_b   1.000
_cell.length_c   1.000
_cell.angle_alpha   90.00
_cell.angle_beta   90.00
_cell.angle_gamma   90.00
#
_symmetry.space_group_name_H-M   'P 1'
#
loop_
_entity.id
_entity.type
_entity.pdbx_description
1 polymer ?
#
loop_
_entity_poly.entity_id
_entity_poly.type
_entity_poly.pdbx_seq_one_letter_code
_entity_poly.pdbx_strand_id
1 'polypeptide(L)'
;MAFQVRTTKTADAQIEAAYLWLREYNPTYADRWFRELMDTIASLQEKPRRCALALEHEVFSEEVRQLLYGNSKNIYRILFTIREDTVYVLYVRHTSQALLTSDEVDGEEF
;
A
#
# COMPACT_ATOMS: atom_id res chain seq x y z
N MET A 1 -4.75 -22.07 1.41
CA MET A 1 -5.37 -21.14 2.38
C MET A 1 -5.19 -19.75 1.82
N ALA A 2 -6.24 -18.93 1.85
CA ALA A 2 -6.17 -17.53 1.42
C ALA A 2 -5.91 -16.67 2.66
N PHE A 3 -5.01 -15.70 2.54
CA PHE A 3 -4.74 -14.71 3.57
C PHE A 3 -5.92 -13.75 3.70
N GLN A 4 -6.19 -13.25 4.91
CA GLN A 4 -7.08 -12.10 5.09
C GLN A 4 -6.30 -10.82 4.75
N VAL A 5 -6.89 -9.88 4.03
CA VAL A 5 -6.27 -8.57 3.77
C VAL A 5 -7.01 -7.49 4.56
N ARG A 6 -6.26 -6.64 5.26
CA ARG A 6 -6.77 -5.49 6.02
C ARG A 6 -5.95 -4.25 5.70
N THR A 7 -6.62 -3.12 5.53
CA THR A 7 -5.98 -1.81 5.43
C THR A 7 -5.90 -1.18 6.82
N THR A 8 -4.78 -0.49 7.11
CA THR A 8 -4.68 0.38 8.29
C THR A 8 -5.40 1.70 8.01
N LYS A 9 -5.72 2.45 9.07
CA LYS A 9 -6.30 3.80 8.93
C LYS A 9 -5.42 4.72 8.09
N THR A 10 -4.11 4.56 8.21
CA THR A 10 -3.13 5.36 7.46
C THR A 10 -3.13 4.99 5.99
N ALA A 11 -3.18 3.70 5.64
CA ALA A 11 -3.36 3.26 4.28
C ALA A 11 -4.68 3.80 3.69
N ASP A 12 -5.80 3.68 4.41
CA ASP A 12 -7.10 4.18 3.95
C ASP A 12 -7.07 5.69 3.68
N ALA A 13 -6.50 6.49 4.60
CA ALA A 13 -6.36 7.92 4.43
C ALA A 13 -5.47 8.30 3.22
N GLN A 14 -4.39 7.55 2.98
CA GLN A 14 -3.52 7.78 1.82
C GLN A 14 -4.22 7.43 0.50
N ILE A 15 -4.98 6.32 0.48
CA ILE A 15 -5.79 5.93 -0.69
C ILE A 15 -6.84 6.99 -0.98
N GLU A 16 -7.56 7.46 0.05
CA GLU A 16 -8.58 8.50 -0.08
C GLU A 16 -7.98 9.81 -0.60
N ALA A 17 -6.88 10.28 -0.02
CA ALA A 17 -6.20 11.50 -0.45
C ALA A 17 -5.76 11.41 -1.92
N ALA A 18 -5.18 10.28 -2.34
CA ALA A 18 -4.80 10.05 -3.72
C ALA A 18 -6.02 10.01 -4.66
N TYR A 19 -7.11 9.35 -4.26
CA TYR A 19 -8.35 9.31 -5.04
C TYR A 19 -8.95 10.70 -5.23
N LEU A 20 -9.07 11.49 -4.15
CA LEU A 20 -9.63 12.85 -4.21
C LEU A 20 -8.79 13.75 -5.12
N TRP A 21 -7.46 13.67 -5.01
CA TRP A 21 -6.55 14.41 -5.87
C TRP A 21 -6.75 14.02 -7.35
N LEU A 22 -6.76 12.72 -7.68
CA LEU A 22 -7.00 12.26 -9.05
C LEU A 22 -8.37 12.67 -9.59
N ARG A 23 -9.40 12.63 -8.73
CA ARG A 23 -10.78 12.92 -9.09
C ARG A 23 -10.99 14.38 -9.48
N GLU A 24 -10.22 15.30 -8.91
CA GLU A 24 -10.25 16.73 -9.28
C GLU A 24 -9.81 16.96 -10.73
N TYR A 25 -8.84 16.19 -11.23
CA TYR A 25 -8.38 16.30 -12.62
C TYR A 25 -9.17 15.43 -13.59
N ASN A 26 -9.48 14.19 -13.20
CA ASN A 26 -10.16 13.22 -14.06
C ASN A 26 -10.94 12.18 -13.22
N PRO A 27 -12.25 12.38 -13.01
CA PRO A 27 -13.05 11.49 -12.17
C PRO A 27 -13.14 10.06 -12.71
N THR A 28 -13.29 9.90 -14.02
CA THR A 28 -13.36 8.57 -14.66
C THR A 28 -12.07 7.79 -14.46
N TYR A 29 -10.92 8.47 -14.55
CA TYR A 29 -9.62 7.86 -14.26
C TYR A 29 -9.49 7.51 -12.78
N ALA A 30 -9.91 8.39 -11.88
CA ALA A 30 -9.85 8.15 -10.44
C ALA A 30 -10.67 6.91 -10.02
N ASP A 31 -11.88 6.74 -10.56
CA ASP A 31 -12.71 5.56 -10.28
C ASP A 31 -12.08 4.27 -10.80
N ARG A 32 -11.46 4.31 -11.98
CA ARG A 32 -10.71 3.16 -12.51
C ARG A 32 -9.51 2.83 -11.63
N TRP A 33 -8.71 3.84 -11.32
CA TRP A 33 -7.52 3.72 -10.48
C TRP A 33 -7.86 3.12 -9.12
N PHE A 34 -8.92 3.58 -8.47
CA PHE A 34 -9.35 3.06 -7.17
C PHE A 34 -9.75 1.58 -7.26
N ARG A 35 -10.54 1.21 -8.27
CA ARG A 35 -10.96 -0.20 -8.45
C ARG A 35 -9.77 -1.12 -8.69
N GLU A 36 -8.86 -0.72 -9.58
CA GLU A 36 -7.67 -1.51 -9.91
C GLU A 36 -6.70 -1.60 -8.73
N LEU A 37 -6.55 -0.53 -7.94
CA LEU A 37 -5.77 -0.54 -6.71
C LEU A 37 -6.35 -1.53 -5.69
N MET A 38 -7.66 -1.48 -5.45
CA MET A 38 -8.32 -2.39 -4.51
C MET A 38 -8.26 -3.85 -4.97
N ASP A 39 -8.38 -4.11 -6.27
CA ASP A 39 -8.17 -5.45 -6.85
C ASP A 39 -6.72 -5.93 -6.66
N THR A 40 -5.76 -5.04 -6.86
CA THR A 40 -4.34 -5.32 -6.63
C THR A 40 -4.07 -5.65 -5.17
N ILE A 41 -4.65 -4.91 -4.23
CA ILE A 41 -4.58 -5.18 -2.78
C ILE A 41 -5.25 -6.53 -2.47
N ALA A 42 -6.42 -6.81 -3.04
CA ALA A 42 -7.12 -8.09 -2.86
C ALA A 42 -6.29 -9.29 -3.40
N SER A 43 -5.48 -9.10 -4.43
CA SER A 43 -4.59 -10.16 -4.96
C SER A 43 -3.56 -10.67 -3.92
N LEU A 44 -3.31 -9.89 -2.85
CA LEU A 44 -2.47 -10.31 -1.73
C LEU A 44 -3.08 -11.45 -0.92
N GLN A 45 -4.37 -11.77 -1.08
CA GLN A 45 -5.00 -12.91 -0.43
C GLN A 45 -4.40 -14.26 -0.88
N GLU A 46 -3.92 -14.37 -2.13
CA GLU A 46 -3.49 -15.66 -2.66
C GLU A 46 -2.02 -16.00 -2.35
N LYS A 47 -1.11 -15.06 -2.61
CA LYS A 47 0.35 -15.29 -2.53
C LYS A 47 1.11 -14.03 -2.10
N PRO A 48 0.87 -13.47 -0.89
CA PRO A 48 1.50 -12.22 -0.47
C PRO A 48 3.02 -12.34 -0.28
N ARG A 49 3.50 -13.54 0.06
CA ARG A 49 4.94 -13.84 0.22
C ARG A 49 5.76 -13.82 -1.08
N ARG A 50 5.12 -13.71 -2.25
CA ARG A 50 5.82 -13.57 -3.55
C ARG A 50 6.42 -12.18 -3.75
N CYS A 51 5.92 -11.19 -3.02
CA CYS A 51 6.33 -9.80 -3.13
C CYS A 51 7.70 -9.60 -2.49
N ALA A 52 8.51 -8.75 -3.12
CA ALA A 52 9.83 -8.41 -2.62
C ALA A 52 9.76 -7.66 -1.28
N LEU A 53 10.82 -7.73 -0.50
CA LEU A 53 10.98 -6.90 0.69
C LEU A 53 11.00 -5.41 0.30
N ALA A 54 10.44 -4.57 1.16
CA ALA A 54 10.55 -3.13 1.02
C ALA A 54 12.01 -2.71 1.25
N LEU A 55 12.45 -1.65 0.57
CA LEU A 55 13.77 -1.06 0.85
C LEU A 55 13.83 -0.55 2.29
N GLU A 56 12.70 -0.03 2.77
CA GLU A 56 12.51 0.45 4.13
C GLU A 56 12.39 -0.68 5.16
N HIS A 57 12.52 -1.96 4.80
CA HIS A 57 12.41 -3.08 5.76
C HIS A 57 13.32 -2.91 6.97
N GLU A 58 14.53 -2.37 6.81
CA GLU A 58 15.46 -2.12 7.92
C GLU A 58 14.97 -1.06 8.92
N VAL A 59 14.01 -0.24 8.52
CA VAL A 59 13.37 0.79 9.36
C VAL A 59 12.24 0.19 10.21
N PHE A 60 11.62 -0.89 9.75
CA PHE A 60 10.52 -1.54 10.45
C PHE A 60 11.04 -2.64 11.38
N SER A 61 10.41 -2.79 12.55
CA SER A 61 10.69 -3.91 13.46
C SER A 61 10.19 -5.26 12.93
N GLU A 62 9.49 -5.28 11.79
CA GLU A 62 8.89 -6.46 11.18
C GLU A 62 9.18 -6.57 9.68
N GLU A 63 8.90 -7.75 9.12
CA GLU A 63 9.07 -8.02 7.69
C GLU A 63 8.07 -7.22 6.86
N VAL A 64 8.51 -6.08 6.32
CA VAL A 64 7.72 -5.27 5.40
C VAL A 64 8.07 -5.63 3.95
N ARG A 65 7.02 -5.93 3.18
CA ARG A 65 7.05 -6.23 1.77
C ARG A 65 6.41 -5.10 0.98
N GLN A 66 6.71 -5.05 -0.31
CA GLN A 66 6.14 -4.07 -1.22
C GLN A 66 5.55 -4.72 -2.47
N LEU A 67 4.43 -4.16 -2.92
CA LEU A 67 3.84 -4.41 -4.23
C LEU A 67 3.74 -3.09 -4.99
N LEU A 68 4.23 -3.08 -6.23
CA LEU A 68 4.14 -1.93 -7.12
C LEU A 68 2.85 -2.01 -7.94
N TYR A 69 2.08 -0.94 -7.94
CA TYR A 69 0.86 -0.78 -8.72
C TYR A 69 0.97 0.45 -9.62
N GLY A 70 0.44 0.38 -10.84
CA GLY A 70 0.37 1.51 -11.77
C GLY A 70 1.38 1.43 -12.92
N ASN A 71 1.49 2.52 -13.68
CA ASN A 71 2.24 2.57 -14.93
C ASN A 71 3.16 3.80 -14.97
N SER A 72 4.33 3.68 -15.61
CA SER A 72 5.49 4.60 -15.74
C SER A 72 5.49 5.94 -14.97
N LYS A 73 4.45 6.76 -15.05
CA LYS A 73 4.35 8.08 -14.40
C LYS A 73 3.54 8.12 -13.10
N ASN A 74 2.68 7.13 -12.87
CA ASN A 74 1.79 7.02 -11.71
C ASN A 74 1.98 5.65 -11.05
N ILE A 75 3.15 5.43 -10.44
CA ILE A 75 3.45 4.19 -9.73
C ILE A 75 3.19 4.42 -8.24
N TYR A 76 2.47 3.49 -7.64
CA TYR A 76 2.19 3.44 -6.21
C TYR A 76 2.90 2.24 -5.60
N ARG A 77 3.42 2.43 -4.39
CA ARG A 77 4.04 1.41 -3.55
C ARG A 77 3.04 1.07 -2.45
N ILE A 78 2.57 -0.16 -2.49
CA ILE A 78 1.72 -0.74 -1.44
C ILE A 78 2.68 -1.45 -0.49
N LEU A 79 2.89 -0.88 0.69
CA LEU A 79 3.72 -1.45 1.75
C LEU A 79 2.83 -2.24 2.69
N PHE A 80 3.22 -3.47 2.97
CA PHE A 80 2.44 -4.36 3.80
C PHE A 80 3.32 -5.32 4.60
N THR A 81 2.77 -5.79 5.70
CA THR A 81 3.35 -6.85 6.54
C THR A 81 2.41 -8.05 6.57
N ILE A 82 2.94 -9.21 6.91
CA ILE A 82 2.18 -10.45 7.06
C ILE A 82 2.31 -10.90 8.52
N ARG A 83 1.20 -10.84 9.26
CA ARG A 83 1.11 -11.38 10.63
C ARG A 83 0.18 -12.59 10.61
N GLU A 84 0.74 -13.76 10.91
CA GLU A 84 0.05 -15.06 10.81
C GLU A 84 -0.51 -15.29 9.37
N ASP A 85 -1.83 -15.28 9.23
CA ASP A 85 -2.57 -15.42 7.97
C ASP A 85 -3.25 -14.10 7.54
N THR A 86 -2.84 -12.97 8.11
CA THR A 86 -3.37 -11.63 7.77
C THR A 86 -2.28 -10.74 7.16
N VAL A 87 -2.59 -10.18 5.99
CA VAL A 87 -1.84 -9.12 5.32
C VAL A 87 -2.38 -7.78 5.80
N TYR A 88 -1.51 -7.00 6.45
CA TYR A 88 -1.81 -5.64 6.87
C TYR A 88 -1.16 -4.67 5.89
N VAL A 89 -1.97 -3.97 5.10
CA VAL A 89 -1.52 -2.88 4.24
C VAL A 89 -1.29 -1.67 5.13
N LEU A 90 -0.01 -1.31 5.29
CA LEU A 90 0.44 -0.24 6.19
C LEU A 90 0.34 1.11 5.49
N TYR A 91 0.80 1.17 4.24
CA TYR A 91 0.87 2.41 3.47
C TYR A 91 0.63 2.17 1.98
N VAL A 92 0.05 3.17 1.31
CA VAL A 92 -0.06 3.25 -0.15
C VAL A 92 0.48 4.59 -0.60
N ARG A 93 1.74 4.61 -1.04
CA ARG A 93 2.48 5.85 -1.34
C ARG A 93 2.76 5.97 -2.83
N HIS A 94 2.67 7.17 -3.37
CA HIS A 94 3.12 7.42 -4.73
C HIS A 94 4.66 7.36 -4.79
N THR A 95 5.27 6.81 -5.83
CA THR A 95 6.74 6.68 -5.93
C THR A 95 7.48 8.02 -5.96
N SER A 96 6.80 9.10 -6.34
CA SER A 96 7.36 10.46 -6.25
C SER A 96 7.29 11.07 -4.84
N GLN A 97 6.60 10.42 -3.89
CA GLN A 97 6.65 10.82 -2.48
C GLN A 97 7.95 10.28 -1.84
N ALA A 98 8.48 11.00 -0.84
CA ALA A 98 9.67 10.59 -0.12
C ALA A 98 9.50 9.20 0.53
N LEU A 99 10.60 8.45 0.66
CA LEU A 99 10.65 7.18 1.40
C LEU A 99 10.24 7.41 2.85
N LEU A 100 9.64 6.39 3.48
CA LEU A 100 9.33 6.45 4.91
C LEU A 100 10.61 6.55 5.72
N THR A 101 10.62 7.47 6.67
CA THR A 101 11.68 7.64 7.66
C THR A 101 11.26 7.03 9.00
N SER A 102 12.23 6.67 9.87
CA SER A 102 11.93 6.04 11.16
C SER A 102 10.95 6.82 12.03
N ASP A 103 10.94 8.15 11.93
CA ASP A 103 10.03 9.05 12.67
C ASP A 103 8.55 8.86 12.29
N GLU A 104 8.27 8.51 11.02
CA GLU A 104 6.91 8.27 10.54
C GLU A 104 6.36 6.89 10.96
N VAL A 105 7.24 5.95 11.31
CA VAL A 105 6.88 4.56 11.65
C VAL A 105 6.57 4.40 13.14
N ASP A 106 7.27 5.13 14.00
CA ASP A 106 7.17 5.02 15.48
C ASP A 106 5.89 5.66 16.05
N GLY A 107 5.23 6.54 15.28
CA GLY A 107 3.98 7.21 15.68
C GLY A 107 2.71 6.36 15.56
N GLU A 108 2.81 5.12 15.08
CA GLU A 108 1.68 4.23 14.87
C GLU A 108 1.66 3.12 15.93
N GLU A 109 0.76 3.23 16.91
CA GLU A 109 0.43 2.09 17.77
C GLU A 109 -0.31 1.03 16.93
N PHE A 110 0.40 -0.02 16.53
CA PHE A 110 -0.10 -1.14 15.71
C PHE A 110 -0.88 -2.21 16.49
#